data_AF-A0A4R5V387-F1
#
_entry.id   AF-A0A4R5V387-F1
#
_cell.length_a   1.000
_cell.length_b   1.000
_cell.length_c   1.000
_cell.angle_alpha   90.00
_cell.angle_beta   90.00
_cell.angle_gamma   90.00
#
_symmetry.space_group_name_H-M   'P 1'
#
loop_
_entity.id
_entity.type
_entity.pdbx_description
1 polymer ?
#
loop_
_entity_poly.entity_id
_entity_poly.type
_entity_poly.pdbx_seq_one_letter_code
_entity_poly.pdbx_strand_id
1 'polypeptide(L)'
;MAKKLTGGTTGTGLDEIVTEILDNAGLNRSISASDIEGGARAANEINKLILAAIEDGKLFDDGGIDIDDVYAINAYIRDAERPARYARFVELHGDDEGGEEWGFHLVQNDGGNGYLEARNLVNTVFDGIFHIGFEISDGRVYNEDGDANATLEQLAHWLTYYLSGGASHYFGTEADDRVDGEELDDTLLLGAGNDYGNGGHGDDDLFGGSGDDTMYGDSGDDRLDGEAGDDSLNGGDGDDTLGGGGGDDSLSGSYGNDVLRGHSGVDTLRGDAGRDLLLGGEGADTLYGGEGDDRLRGNADDDVLSGDEGDDRLGGDGGHDKLYGGSGKDRLTGGGGADELYGGYDGDKLRGGGGGDTLAGSYGNDKLSGGGGDDSLYGEDDDDTLRGDAGDDQLFGGYGQDRLEGGDGDDRLFGQDGDDILFGGAGDDELDGGAGDNRLIGGAGDDTYRANIGADAFLFEKAAFGDDYIKGFNGADGDRILLDEGIGYSIGINTATGTPTTVLTLSDTDSGAVLGTVSLTASLFASSDIVTDPLAFL
;
A
#
# COMPACT_ATOMS: atom_id res chain seq x y z
N MET A 1 -0.71 63.51 13.63
CA MET A 1 -0.85 62.70 12.39
C MET A 1 -0.75 61.26 12.82
N ALA A 2 -1.84 60.50 12.71
CA ALA A 2 -1.77 59.05 12.89
C ALA A 2 -0.79 58.48 11.85
N LYS A 3 0.03 57.52 12.25
CA LYS A 3 0.98 56.84 11.34
C LYS A 3 0.15 56.08 10.30
N LYS A 4 0.45 56.25 9.01
CA LYS A 4 -0.25 55.56 7.91
C LYS A 4 -0.36 54.06 8.21
N LEU A 5 -1.55 53.47 8.08
CA LEU A 5 -1.72 52.02 8.20
C LEU A 5 -1.09 51.35 6.96
N THR A 6 -0.33 50.28 7.17
CA THR A 6 0.41 49.59 6.09
C THR A 6 0.06 48.11 5.99
N GLY A 7 -0.97 47.65 6.72
CA GLY A 7 -1.40 46.26 6.84
C GLY A 7 -2.13 46.02 8.16
N GLY A 8 -2.67 44.82 8.32
CA GLY A 8 -3.26 44.36 9.58
C GLY A 8 -2.24 44.27 10.73
N THR A 9 -2.75 44.03 11.94
CA THR A 9 -1.94 44.05 13.18
C THR A 9 -2.32 42.95 14.18
N THR A 10 -3.13 41.98 13.76
CA THR A 10 -3.55 40.85 14.59
C THR A 10 -2.45 39.77 14.66
N GLY A 11 -1.61 39.66 13.63
CA GLY A 11 -0.63 38.57 13.51
C GLY A 11 -1.25 37.24 13.06
N THR A 12 -2.48 37.29 12.55
CA THR A 12 -3.23 36.15 11.97
C THR A 12 -3.58 36.46 10.51
N GLY A 13 -4.12 35.50 9.75
CA GLY A 13 -4.51 35.78 8.37
C GLY A 13 -5.73 36.72 8.23
N LEU A 14 -6.43 37.08 9.33
CA LEU A 14 -7.35 38.24 9.34
C LEU A 14 -6.66 39.55 8.92
N ASP A 15 -5.33 39.65 9.01
CA ASP A 15 -4.57 40.80 8.51
C ASP A 15 -4.62 40.94 6.98
N GLU A 16 -5.00 39.88 6.27
CA GLU A 16 -5.19 39.87 4.82
C GLU A 16 -6.40 40.70 4.41
N ILE A 17 -7.52 40.63 5.15
CA ILE A 17 -8.70 41.51 4.94
C ILE A 17 -8.29 42.99 4.87
N VAL A 18 -7.41 43.42 5.79
CA VAL A 18 -6.92 44.81 5.84
C VAL A 18 -6.04 45.12 4.62
N THR A 19 -5.22 44.17 4.21
CA THR A 19 -4.34 44.29 3.04
C THR A 19 -5.17 44.38 1.76
N GLU A 20 -6.18 43.54 1.62
CA GLU A 20 -7.08 43.50 0.46
C GLU A 20 -7.89 44.79 0.31
N ILE A 21 -8.29 45.45 1.41
CA ILE A 21 -8.91 46.78 1.36
C ILE A 21 -7.91 47.85 0.90
N LEU A 22 -6.70 47.89 1.49
CA LEU A 22 -5.69 48.91 1.20
C LEU A 22 -5.19 48.86 -0.25
N ASP A 23 -5.03 47.65 -0.79
CA ASP A 23 -4.48 47.41 -2.13
C ASP A 23 -5.57 47.25 -3.20
N ASN A 24 -6.85 47.35 -2.83
CA ASN A 24 -7.97 47.16 -3.74
C ASN A 24 -7.95 48.17 -4.90
N ALA A 25 -7.74 47.69 -6.13
CA ALA A 25 -7.64 48.56 -7.30
C ALA A 25 -8.99 49.23 -7.65
N GLY A 26 -10.10 48.61 -7.27
CA GLY A 26 -11.47 49.07 -7.46
C GLY A 26 -11.79 50.25 -6.56
N LEU A 27 -11.59 50.09 -5.25
CA LEU A 27 -11.75 51.17 -4.28
C LEU A 27 -10.85 52.37 -4.62
N ASN A 28 -9.58 52.11 -4.97
CA ASN A 28 -8.62 53.15 -5.36
C ASN A 28 -9.06 54.00 -6.56
N ARG A 29 -9.98 53.51 -7.40
CA ARG A 29 -10.57 54.28 -8.52
C ARG A 29 -11.83 55.03 -8.13
N SER A 30 -12.53 54.59 -7.09
CA SER A 30 -13.89 55.03 -6.77
C SER A 30 -13.94 56.04 -5.63
N ILE A 31 -13.10 55.87 -4.59
CA ILE A 31 -13.14 56.65 -3.36
C ILE A 31 -11.77 57.23 -2.99
N SER A 32 -11.74 58.09 -1.95
CA SER A 32 -10.51 58.78 -1.55
C SER A 32 -9.57 57.85 -0.77
N ALA A 33 -8.26 58.10 -0.86
CA ALA A 33 -7.28 57.34 -0.08
C ALA A 33 -7.47 57.49 1.44
N SER A 34 -8.11 58.58 1.91
CA SER A 34 -8.47 58.73 3.31
C SER A 34 -9.62 57.84 3.74
N ASP A 35 -10.59 57.59 2.85
CA ASP A 35 -11.74 56.73 3.15
C ASP A 35 -11.30 55.26 3.14
N ILE A 36 -10.47 54.85 2.17
CA ILE A 36 -9.84 53.52 2.14
C ILE A 36 -9.02 53.28 3.42
N GLU A 37 -8.19 54.24 3.83
CA GLU A 37 -7.43 54.12 5.07
C GLU A 37 -8.34 54.12 6.32
N GLY A 38 -9.48 54.83 6.27
CA GLY A 38 -10.51 54.83 7.31
C GLY A 38 -11.16 53.46 7.47
N GLY A 39 -11.67 52.89 6.37
CA GLY A 39 -12.29 51.56 6.34
C GLY A 39 -11.30 50.45 6.72
N ALA A 40 -10.07 50.49 6.21
CA ALA A 40 -9.03 49.53 6.60
C ALA A 40 -8.67 49.60 8.09
N ARG A 41 -8.68 50.79 8.70
CA ARG A 41 -8.49 50.95 10.15
C ARG A 41 -9.66 50.39 10.94
N ALA A 42 -10.87 50.60 10.46
CA ALA A 42 -12.06 50.04 11.09
C ALA A 42 -12.03 48.50 11.07
N ALA A 43 -11.82 47.91 9.89
CA ALA A 43 -11.65 46.47 9.71
C ALA A 43 -10.57 45.89 10.64
N ASN A 44 -9.38 46.52 10.69
CA ASN A 44 -8.30 46.08 11.57
C ASN A 44 -8.66 46.08 13.06
N GLU A 45 -9.52 47.01 13.51
CA GLU A 45 -9.97 47.04 14.92
C GLU A 45 -11.12 46.06 15.17
N ILE A 46 -11.97 45.76 14.18
CA ILE A 46 -12.96 44.68 14.27
C ILE A 46 -12.26 43.33 14.33
N ASN A 47 -11.26 43.09 13.49
CA ASN A 47 -10.45 41.84 13.50
C ASN A 47 -9.83 41.57 14.87
N LYS A 48 -9.34 42.61 15.56
CA LYS A 48 -8.84 42.47 16.95
C LYS A 48 -9.93 42.08 17.94
N LEU A 49 -11.16 42.55 17.74
CA LEU A 49 -12.26 42.20 18.62
C LEU A 49 -12.70 40.75 18.40
N ILE A 50 -12.75 40.30 17.15
CA ILE A 50 -13.00 38.90 16.78
C ILE A 50 -11.90 37.99 17.34
N LEU A 51 -10.62 38.32 17.11
CA LEU A 51 -9.49 37.56 17.65
C LEU A 51 -9.53 37.48 19.18
N ALA A 52 -9.88 38.57 19.86
CA ALA A 52 -10.01 38.57 21.31
C ALA A 52 -11.16 37.70 21.82
N ALA A 53 -12.19 37.43 21.01
CA ALA A 53 -13.24 36.47 21.32
C ALA A 53 -12.74 35.03 21.17
N ILE A 54 -12.07 34.75 20.05
CA ILE A 54 -11.46 33.45 19.75
C ILE A 54 -10.46 33.05 20.84
N GLU A 55 -9.55 33.97 21.23
CA GLU A 55 -8.56 33.71 22.29
C GLU A 55 -9.19 33.51 23.68
N ASP A 56 -10.30 34.17 24.00
CA ASP A 56 -10.99 34.05 25.29
C ASP A 56 -11.74 32.71 25.39
N GLY A 57 -12.34 32.28 24.29
CA GLY A 57 -13.10 31.02 24.18
C GLY A 57 -12.27 29.80 23.80
N LYS A 58 -11.03 29.98 23.29
CA LYS A 58 -10.22 28.93 22.65
C LYS A 58 -10.91 28.31 21.44
N LEU A 59 -11.60 29.14 20.67
CA LEU A 59 -12.53 28.75 19.61
C LEU A 59 -11.85 28.31 18.31
N PHE A 60 -10.53 28.11 18.33
CA PHE A 60 -9.74 27.70 17.15
C PHE A 60 -8.62 26.75 17.57
N ASP A 61 -8.72 26.15 18.76
CA ASP A 61 -7.71 25.21 19.29
C ASP A 61 -7.67 23.90 18.46
N ASP A 62 -8.75 23.60 17.74
CA ASP A 62 -8.93 22.47 16.82
C ASP A 62 -8.69 22.82 15.34
N GLY A 63 -8.35 24.08 15.03
CA GLY A 63 -7.97 24.51 13.68
C GLY A 63 -9.11 25.03 12.81
N GLY A 64 -10.36 25.00 13.29
CA GLY A 64 -11.54 25.49 12.58
C GLY A 64 -12.40 26.45 13.41
N ILE A 65 -13.29 27.19 12.76
CA ILE A 65 -14.40 27.91 13.39
C ILE A 65 -15.68 27.20 12.95
N ASP A 66 -16.43 26.61 13.88
CA ASP A 66 -17.74 26.02 13.59
C ASP A 66 -18.91 26.99 13.87
N ILE A 67 -20.15 26.52 13.72
CA ILE A 67 -21.36 27.34 13.98
C ILE A 67 -21.45 27.74 15.47
N ASP A 68 -21.08 26.86 16.39
CA ASP A 68 -21.11 27.11 17.83
C ASP A 68 -20.05 28.15 18.23
N ASP A 69 -18.90 28.15 17.57
CA ASP A 69 -17.86 29.18 17.69
C ASP A 69 -18.34 30.54 17.18
N VAL A 70 -19.06 30.58 16.05
CA VAL A 70 -19.68 31.82 15.56
C VAL A 70 -20.66 32.38 16.61
N TYR A 71 -21.47 31.53 17.25
CA TYR A 71 -22.32 31.94 18.37
C TYR A 71 -21.50 32.46 19.56
N ALA A 72 -20.38 31.82 19.89
CA ALA A 72 -19.50 32.24 20.99
C ALA A 72 -18.84 33.60 20.70
N ILE A 73 -18.39 33.85 19.47
CA ILE A 73 -17.86 35.16 19.04
C ILE A 73 -18.93 36.24 19.16
N ASN A 74 -20.14 35.96 18.65
CA ASN A 74 -21.28 36.88 18.77
C ASN A 74 -21.59 37.21 20.24
N ALA A 75 -21.68 36.19 21.10
CA ALA A 75 -21.95 36.35 22.53
C ALA A 75 -20.87 37.17 23.24
N TYR A 76 -19.60 37.00 22.88
CA TYR A 76 -18.48 37.77 23.43
C TYR A 76 -18.58 39.26 23.10
N ILE A 77 -18.98 39.60 21.86
CA ILE A 77 -19.16 40.97 21.39
C ILE A 77 -20.38 41.61 22.07
N ARG A 78 -21.49 40.86 22.18
CA ARG A 78 -22.78 41.30 22.73
C ARG A 78 -22.91 41.14 24.25
N ASP A 79 -21.82 40.84 24.95
CA ASP A 79 -21.81 40.62 26.39
C ASP A 79 -22.42 41.82 27.14
N ALA A 80 -23.58 41.59 27.77
CA ALA A 80 -24.34 42.59 28.50
C ALA A 80 -23.58 43.14 29.74
N GLU A 81 -22.62 42.39 30.28
CA GLU A 81 -21.75 42.84 31.36
C GLU A 81 -20.61 43.75 30.86
N ARG A 82 -20.32 43.73 29.55
CA ARG A 82 -19.26 44.52 28.90
C ARG A 82 -19.81 45.32 27.70
N PRO A 83 -20.81 46.20 27.90
CA PRO A 83 -21.52 46.90 26.82
C PRO A 83 -20.62 47.81 25.96
N ALA A 84 -19.43 48.16 26.45
CA ALA A 84 -18.44 48.91 25.68
C ALA A 84 -17.91 48.16 24.45
N ARG A 85 -17.92 46.81 24.46
CA ARG A 85 -17.52 45.99 23.31
C ARG A 85 -18.48 46.18 22.15
N TYR A 86 -19.77 45.93 22.39
CA TYR A 86 -20.81 46.13 21.38
C TYR A 86 -20.87 47.59 20.89
N ALA A 87 -20.79 48.57 21.79
CA ALA A 87 -20.77 49.98 21.38
C ALA A 87 -19.56 50.32 20.50
N ARG A 88 -18.40 49.73 20.78
CA ARG A 88 -17.19 49.89 19.96
C ARG A 88 -17.32 49.17 18.62
N PHE A 89 -17.92 47.98 18.60
CA PHE A 89 -18.19 47.23 17.38
C PHE A 89 -19.07 48.03 16.42
N VAL A 90 -20.21 48.55 16.90
CA VAL A 90 -21.12 49.40 16.09
C VAL A 90 -20.42 50.66 15.57
N GLU A 91 -19.60 51.33 16.41
CA GLU A 91 -18.81 52.49 15.96
C GLU A 91 -17.83 52.15 14.82
N LEU A 92 -17.20 50.97 14.90
CA LEU A 92 -16.24 50.50 13.92
C LEU A 92 -16.92 49.97 12.65
N HIS A 93 -18.04 49.27 12.79
CA HIS A 93 -18.85 48.80 11.67
C HIS A 93 -19.25 49.98 10.78
N GLY A 94 -19.78 51.03 11.41
CA GLY A 94 -20.32 52.17 10.69
C GLY A 94 -21.82 52.06 10.49
N ASP A 95 -22.41 53.17 10.08
CA ASP A 95 -23.82 53.34 9.74
C ASP A 95 -23.85 53.97 8.34
N ASP A 96 -24.78 53.55 7.50
CA ASP A 96 -25.02 54.13 6.17
C ASP A 96 -26.26 55.08 6.16
N GLU A 97 -26.95 55.25 7.29
CA GLU A 97 -28.11 56.13 7.40
C GLU A 97 -27.73 57.62 7.34
N GLY A 98 -28.36 58.36 6.43
CA GLY A 98 -28.30 59.82 6.39
C GLY A 98 -27.21 60.43 5.49
N GLY A 99 -26.45 59.61 4.77
CA GLY A 99 -25.52 60.04 3.72
C GLY A 99 -24.14 60.51 4.22
N GLU A 100 -23.78 60.19 5.46
CA GLU A 100 -22.41 60.29 5.99
C GLU A 100 -21.96 58.88 6.41
N GLU A 101 -21.05 58.27 5.64
CA GLU A 101 -20.47 56.97 5.98
C GLU A 101 -19.30 57.14 6.96
N TRP A 102 -19.13 56.18 7.89
CA TRP A 102 -17.94 56.03 8.71
C TRP A 102 -17.65 54.55 8.96
N GLY A 103 -16.58 54.24 9.69
CA GLY A 103 -16.26 52.85 10.01
C GLY A 103 -15.84 52.04 8.78
N PHE A 104 -16.25 50.77 8.73
CA PHE A 104 -16.03 49.88 7.60
C PHE A 104 -16.90 50.28 6.38
N HIS A 105 -18.09 50.86 6.60
CA HIS A 105 -18.96 51.33 5.52
C HIS A 105 -18.32 52.39 4.61
N LEU A 106 -17.20 53.03 5.01
CA LEU A 106 -16.39 53.91 4.14
C LEU A 106 -15.84 53.24 2.87
N VAL A 107 -15.86 51.91 2.79
CA VAL A 107 -15.38 51.15 1.63
C VAL A 107 -16.44 50.23 1.04
N GLN A 108 -17.57 50.04 1.72
CA GLN A 108 -18.62 49.13 1.29
C GLN A 108 -19.42 49.76 0.15
N ASN A 109 -19.81 48.97 -0.83
CA ASN A 109 -20.55 49.40 -2.03
C ASN A 109 -19.82 50.44 -2.91
N ASP A 110 -18.53 50.69 -2.65
CA ASP A 110 -17.71 51.71 -3.32
C ASP A 110 -16.81 51.17 -4.43
N GLY A 111 -17.27 50.13 -5.11
CA GLY A 111 -16.59 49.60 -6.30
C GLY A 111 -15.32 48.80 -6.00
N GLY A 112 -15.23 48.19 -4.83
CA GLY A 112 -14.21 47.19 -4.51
C GLY A 112 -14.21 46.05 -5.54
N ASN A 113 -13.03 45.69 -6.03
CA ASN A 113 -12.85 44.58 -6.95
C ASN A 113 -11.93 43.52 -6.33
N GLY A 114 -12.37 42.28 -6.35
CA GLY A 114 -11.76 41.19 -5.59
C GLY A 114 -12.86 40.24 -5.17
N TYR A 115 -12.58 38.95 -5.25
CA TYR A 115 -13.59 37.91 -5.04
C TYR A 115 -13.00 36.74 -4.27
N LEU A 116 -13.77 36.21 -3.34
CA LEU A 116 -13.59 34.90 -2.71
C LEU A 116 -14.88 34.12 -3.03
N GLU A 117 -14.76 32.91 -3.58
CA GLU A 117 -15.92 32.08 -4.02
C GLU A 117 -16.90 32.80 -4.97
N ALA A 118 -16.40 33.61 -5.91
CA ALA A 118 -17.21 34.47 -6.79
C ALA A 118 -18.10 35.52 -6.07
N ARG A 119 -17.93 35.70 -4.76
CA ARG A 119 -18.57 36.75 -3.95
C ARG A 119 -17.63 37.93 -3.83
N ASN A 120 -18.16 39.15 -3.81
CA ASN A 120 -17.32 40.33 -3.69
C ASN A 120 -16.69 40.39 -2.29
N LEU A 121 -15.35 40.53 -2.22
CA LEU A 121 -14.64 40.55 -0.94
C LEU A 121 -15.21 41.60 0.02
N VAL A 122 -15.28 42.86 -0.43
CA VAL A 122 -15.69 43.97 0.44
C VAL A 122 -17.19 43.97 0.71
N ASN A 123 -18.01 43.74 -0.32
CA ASN A 123 -19.46 43.91 -0.24
C ASN A 123 -20.22 42.66 0.21
N THR A 124 -19.54 41.53 0.37
CA THR A 124 -20.21 40.26 0.73
C THR A 124 -19.45 39.52 1.81
N VAL A 125 -18.17 39.24 1.60
CA VAL A 125 -17.39 38.42 2.54
C VAL A 125 -17.05 39.21 3.79
N PHE A 126 -16.32 40.33 3.66
CA PHE A 126 -15.95 41.20 4.78
C PHE A 126 -17.15 41.81 5.44
N ASP A 127 -18.14 42.23 4.64
CA ASP A 127 -19.41 42.70 5.16
C ASP A 127 -20.07 41.65 6.04
N GLY A 128 -20.20 40.41 5.57
CA GLY A 128 -20.75 39.31 6.35
C GLY A 128 -19.96 39.05 7.64
N ILE A 129 -18.62 38.91 7.55
CA ILE A 129 -17.76 38.73 8.75
C ILE A 129 -17.98 39.87 9.74
N PHE A 130 -18.05 41.11 9.28
CA PHE A 130 -18.25 42.28 10.12
C PHE A 130 -19.69 42.47 10.58
N HIS A 131 -20.62 41.63 10.14
CA HIS A 131 -21.96 41.51 10.71
C HIS A 131 -22.05 40.52 11.87
N ILE A 132 -20.98 39.79 12.21
CA ILE A 132 -20.97 38.74 13.26
C ILE A 132 -21.41 39.24 14.64
N GLY A 133 -21.34 40.54 14.93
CA GLY A 133 -21.75 41.12 16.21
C GLY A 133 -23.23 41.49 16.32
N PHE A 134 -24.02 41.38 15.25
CA PHE A 134 -25.45 41.74 15.24
C PHE A 134 -26.37 40.58 15.66
N GLU A 135 -27.67 40.75 15.45
CA GLU A 135 -28.65 39.74 15.86
C GLU A 135 -28.53 38.49 14.99
N ILE A 136 -28.54 37.31 15.62
CA ILE A 136 -28.56 36.01 14.95
C ILE A 136 -29.95 35.40 15.15
N SER A 137 -30.58 34.99 14.05
CA SER A 137 -31.84 34.24 14.04
C SER A 137 -31.89 33.33 12.80
N ASP A 138 -32.59 32.21 12.88
CA ASP A 138 -32.81 31.30 11.74
C ASP A 138 -31.54 30.94 10.93
N GLY A 139 -30.40 30.74 11.61
CA GLY A 139 -29.12 30.37 10.99
C GLY A 139 -28.45 31.50 10.19
N ARG A 140 -28.81 32.77 10.44
CA ARG A 140 -28.22 33.94 9.76
C ARG A 140 -27.94 35.08 10.73
N VAL A 141 -26.98 35.91 10.37
CA VAL A 141 -26.82 37.26 10.93
C VAL A 141 -27.76 38.24 10.22
N TYR A 142 -28.32 39.17 10.98
CA TYR A 142 -29.16 40.26 10.48
C TYR A 142 -28.42 41.60 10.63
N ASN A 143 -28.55 42.47 9.64
CA ASN A 143 -28.00 43.82 9.72
C ASN A 143 -28.78 44.72 10.69
N GLU A 144 -28.32 45.96 10.83
CA GLU A 144 -28.88 46.95 11.76
C GLU A 144 -30.35 47.31 11.45
N ASP A 145 -30.78 47.09 10.20
CA ASP A 145 -32.15 47.29 9.72
C ASP A 145 -33.05 46.06 9.86
N GLY A 146 -32.50 44.91 10.26
CA GLY A 146 -33.21 43.65 10.38
C GLY A 146 -33.37 42.88 9.05
N ASP A 147 -32.57 43.19 8.05
CA ASP A 147 -32.44 42.41 6.82
C ASP A 147 -31.39 41.29 6.98
N ALA A 148 -31.65 40.14 6.35
CA ALA A 148 -30.77 38.98 6.45
C ALA A 148 -29.46 39.20 5.67
N ASN A 149 -28.32 38.99 6.34
CA ASN A 149 -26.97 39.01 5.76
C ASN A 149 -26.44 37.55 5.65
N ALA A 150 -25.17 37.26 5.89
CA ALA A 150 -24.55 35.93 5.74
C ALA A 150 -25.21 34.83 6.60
N THR A 151 -25.14 33.57 6.15
CA THR A 151 -25.47 32.42 7.02
C THR A 151 -24.36 32.19 8.04
N LEU A 152 -24.66 31.44 9.11
CA LEU A 152 -23.63 31.06 10.08
C LEU A 152 -22.58 30.14 9.45
N GLU A 153 -22.95 29.25 8.51
CA GLU A 153 -21.96 28.42 7.80
C GLU A 153 -20.99 29.29 7.00
N GLN A 154 -21.48 30.33 6.31
CA GLN A 154 -20.62 31.24 5.56
C GLN A 154 -19.65 32.01 6.49
N LEU A 155 -20.09 32.40 7.68
CA LEU A 155 -19.22 33.08 8.64
C LEU A 155 -18.15 32.15 9.20
N ALA A 156 -18.55 30.93 9.57
CA ALA A 156 -17.65 29.88 10.04
C ALA A 156 -16.56 29.59 8.99
N HIS A 157 -16.97 29.38 7.75
CA HIS A 157 -16.07 29.14 6.62
C HIS A 157 -15.10 30.31 6.38
N TRP A 158 -15.59 31.54 6.19
CA TRP A 158 -14.71 32.67 5.89
C TRP A 158 -13.77 33.01 7.05
N LEU A 159 -14.21 32.88 8.29
CA LEU A 159 -13.32 33.06 9.44
C LEU A 159 -12.25 31.99 9.50
N THR A 160 -12.61 30.73 9.26
CA THR A 160 -11.65 29.64 9.17
C THR A 160 -10.62 29.91 8.08
N TYR A 161 -11.06 30.21 6.85
CA TYR A 161 -10.19 30.55 5.71
C TYR A 161 -9.15 31.62 6.07
N TYR A 162 -9.58 32.74 6.66
CA TYR A 162 -8.63 33.80 7.04
C TYR A 162 -7.79 33.43 8.27
N LEU A 163 -8.23 32.56 9.17
CA LEU A 163 -7.45 32.19 10.36
C LEU A 163 -6.44 31.09 10.07
N SER A 164 -6.76 30.16 9.17
CA SER A 164 -5.91 29.06 8.70
C SER A 164 -4.88 29.53 7.66
N GLY A 165 -5.08 30.71 7.06
CA GLY A 165 -4.20 31.23 6.01
C GLY A 165 -4.54 30.70 4.62
N GLY A 166 -5.81 30.29 4.42
CA GLY A 166 -6.35 29.92 3.11
C GLY A 166 -7.01 28.54 3.06
N ALA A 167 -6.84 27.69 4.08
CA ALA A 167 -7.46 26.36 4.13
C ALA A 167 -8.94 26.43 4.53
N SER A 168 -9.82 25.73 3.82
CA SER A 168 -11.24 25.62 4.19
C SER A 168 -11.45 24.44 5.14
N HIS A 169 -12.40 24.56 6.06
CA HIS A 169 -12.86 23.41 6.85
C HIS A 169 -14.37 23.27 6.67
N TYR A 170 -14.80 22.06 6.33
CA TYR A 170 -16.20 21.71 6.12
C TYR A 170 -16.62 20.64 7.12
N PHE A 171 -17.73 20.88 7.82
CA PHE A 171 -18.29 19.97 8.80
C PHE A 171 -19.67 19.51 8.34
N GLY A 172 -19.84 18.21 8.16
CA GLY A 172 -21.14 17.57 7.91
C GLY A 172 -21.92 17.33 9.20
N THR A 173 -23.00 16.57 9.05
CA THR A 173 -24.06 16.40 10.05
C THR A 173 -24.21 14.93 10.44
N GLU A 174 -25.44 14.51 10.80
CA GLU A 174 -25.78 13.12 11.14
C GLU A 174 -26.66 12.49 10.06
N ALA A 175 -26.65 13.07 8.86
CA ALA A 175 -27.43 12.66 7.71
C ALA A 175 -26.53 12.70 6.48
N ASP A 176 -26.91 11.95 5.44
CA ASP A 176 -26.20 11.91 4.16
C ASP A 176 -25.91 13.32 3.61
N ASP A 177 -24.63 13.68 3.62
CA ASP A 177 -24.11 14.97 3.23
C ASP A 177 -23.33 14.89 1.91
N ARG A 178 -23.22 16.04 1.24
CA ARG A 178 -22.35 16.21 0.09
C ARG A 178 -21.49 17.44 0.30
N VAL A 179 -20.19 17.22 0.37
CA VAL A 179 -19.18 18.26 0.55
C VAL A 179 -18.19 18.18 -0.61
N ASP A 180 -17.96 19.33 -1.26
CA ASP A 180 -16.99 19.48 -2.33
C ASP A 180 -16.02 20.59 -1.87
N GLY A 181 -14.73 20.29 -1.83
CA GLY A 181 -13.63 21.21 -1.55
C GLY A 181 -13.25 22.04 -2.78
N GLU A 182 -12.18 22.80 -2.67
CA GLU A 182 -11.80 23.85 -3.61
C GLU A 182 -10.42 23.60 -4.25
N GLU A 183 -9.62 24.66 -4.40
CA GLU A 183 -8.34 24.63 -5.13
C GLU A 183 -7.11 24.66 -4.20
N LEU A 184 -7.34 24.60 -2.89
CA LEU A 184 -6.35 24.68 -1.83
C LEU A 184 -6.58 23.53 -0.86
N ASP A 185 -5.56 23.25 -0.05
CA ASP A 185 -5.62 22.30 1.07
C ASP A 185 -6.87 22.54 1.95
N ASP A 186 -7.76 21.57 1.98
CA ASP A 186 -9.03 21.59 2.66
C ASP A 186 -9.11 20.47 3.71
N THR A 187 -9.94 20.67 4.73
CA THR A 187 -10.28 19.63 5.70
C THR A 187 -11.78 19.37 5.69
N LEU A 188 -12.19 18.15 5.33
CA LEU A 188 -13.59 17.72 5.26
C LEU A 188 -13.85 16.69 6.36
N LEU A 189 -14.78 17.01 7.26
CA LEU A 189 -15.25 16.11 8.32
C LEU A 189 -16.72 15.80 8.03
N LEU A 190 -17.02 14.66 7.41
CA LEU A 190 -18.36 14.36 6.89
C LEU A 190 -19.35 13.96 7.99
N GLY A 191 -18.92 13.18 8.97
CA GLY A 191 -19.67 12.96 10.20
C GLY A 191 -20.39 11.62 10.21
N ALA A 192 -21.71 11.61 10.36
CA ALA A 192 -22.47 10.36 10.31
C ALA A 192 -23.49 10.41 9.18
N GLY A 193 -23.69 9.29 8.49
CA GLY A 193 -24.49 9.26 7.27
C GLY A 193 -23.75 8.45 6.21
N ASN A 194 -24.36 8.32 5.04
CA ASN A 194 -23.65 7.82 3.87
C ASN A 194 -23.29 9.03 3.02
N ASP A 195 -22.09 9.53 3.21
CA ASP A 195 -21.68 10.86 2.79
C ASP A 195 -20.88 10.83 1.48
N TYR A 196 -20.79 11.99 0.85
CA TYR A 196 -19.93 12.23 -0.30
C TYR A 196 -18.96 13.37 0.01
N GLY A 197 -17.66 13.11 -0.07
CA GLY A 197 -16.59 14.08 0.03
C GLY A 197 -15.74 14.14 -1.24
N ASN A 198 -15.32 15.34 -1.63
CA ASN A 198 -14.35 15.56 -2.70
C ASN A 198 -13.40 16.68 -2.25
N GLY A 199 -12.09 16.43 -2.21
CA GLY A 199 -11.07 17.40 -1.80
C GLY A 199 -10.84 18.48 -2.85
N GLY A 200 -10.56 18.04 -4.08
CA GLY A 200 -10.45 18.93 -5.24
C GLY A 200 -8.99 19.11 -5.65
N HIS A 201 -8.45 20.31 -5.54
CA HIS A 201 -7.00 20.50 -5.68
C HIS A 201 -6.42 20.92 -4.33
N GLY A 202 -5.21 20.50 -4.04
CA GLY A 202 -4.55 20.82 -2.76
C GLY A 202 -4.19 19.54 -2.04
N ASP A 203 -3.44 19.66 -0.94
CA ASP A 203 -3.16 18.49 -0.10
C ASP A 203 -4.27 18.42 0.96
N ASP A 204 -5.30 17.60 0.74
CA ASP A 204 -6.55 17.61 1.48
C ASP A 204 -6.64 16.54 2.58
N ASP A 205 -7.33 16.84 3.68
CA ASP A 205 -7.63 15.90 4.76
C ASP A 205 -9.15 15.58 4.78
N LEU A 206 -9.55 14.37 4.39
CA LEU A 206 -10.95 13.92 4.35
C LEU A 206 -11.19 12.81 5.38
N PHE A 207 -12.25 12.96 6.18
CA PHE A 207 -12.70 11.96 7.16
C PHE A 207 -14.19 11.66 6.96
N GLY A 208 -14.51 10.39 6.69
CA GLY A 208 -15.88 9.90 6.45
C GLY A 208 -16.70 9.90 7.73
N GLY A 209 -16.29 9.08 8.68
CA GLY A 209 -16.89 9.03 10.01
C GLY A 209 -17.69 7.75 10.22
N SER A 210 -19.02 7.81 10.22
CA SER A 210 -19.81 6.58 10.34
C SER A 210 -20.87 6.45 9.26
N GLY A 211 -20.93 5.28 8.63
CA GLY A 211 -21.82 4.97 7.51
C GLY A 211 -20.98 4.72 6.26
N ASP A 212 -21.64 4.40 5.15
CA ASP A 212 -20.91 3.97 3.93
C ASP A 212 -20.63 5.20 3.06
N ASP A 213 -19.40 5.70 3.12
CA ASP A 213 -18.98 6.97 2.55
C ASP A 213 -18.31 6.83 1.19
N THR A 214 -18.34 7.90 0.40
CA THR A 214 -17.61 8.00 -0.87
C THR A 214 -16.73 9.24 -0.87
N MET A 215 -15.41 9.05 -0.95
CA MET A 215 -14.43 10.14 -0.86
C MET A 215 -13.46 10.14 -2.05
N TYR A 216 -13.12 11.34 -2.51
CA TYR A 216 -12.17 11.61 -3.58
C TYR A 216 -11.17 12.67 -3.12
N GLY A 217 -9.86 12.43 -3.19
CA GLY A 217 -8.83 13.47 -2.99
C GLY A 217 -8.72 14.40 -4.21
N ASP A 218 -8.77 13.80 -5.40
CA ASP A 218 -8.59 14.41 -6.72
C ASP A 218 -7.13 14.77 -7.05
N SER A 219 -6.55 15.87 -6.58
CA SER A 219 -5.14 16.16 -6.89
C SER A 219 -4.40 16.88 -5.79
N GLY A 220 -3.17 16.45 -5.54
CA GLY A 220 -2.36 16.84 -4.40
C GLY A 220 -2.03 15.60 -3.59
N ASP A 221 -1.23 15.76 -2.54
CA ASP A 221 -0.87 14.63 -1.68
C ASP A 221 -1.93 14.52 -0.56
N ASP A 222 -3.00 13.75 -0.82
CA ASP A 222 -4.21 13.74 -0.01
C ASP A 222 -4.18 12.68 1.11
N ARG A 223 -4.97 12.93 2.16
CA ARG A 223 -5.21 11.99 3.24
C ARG A 223 -6.71 11.73 3.38
N LEU A 224 -7.12 10.48 3.15
CA LEU A 224 -8.51 10.04 3.28
C LEU A 224 -8.61 8.96 4.36
N ASP A 225 -9.60 9.04 5.25
CA ASP A 225 -9.89 8.07 6.31
C ASP A 225 -11.40 7.79 6.38
N GLY A 226 -11.85 6.60 5.95
CA GLY A 226 -13.27 6.21 5.92
C GLY A 226 -13.87 6.07 7.32
N GLU A 227 -13.04 5.68 8.28
CA GLU A 227 -13.39 5.39 9.66
C GLU A 227 -14.29 4.15 9.85
N ALA A 228 -15.61 4.23 9.74
CA ALA A 228 -16.48 3.09 10.02
C ALA A 228 -17.66 2.99 9.05
N GLY A 229 -17.74 1.88 8.33
CA GLY A 229 -18.71 1.65 7.26
C GLY A 229 -18.04 0.91 6.12
N ASP A 230 -18.80 0.57 5.09
CA ASP A 230 -18.22 0.00 3.87
C ASP A 230 -17.90 1.15 2.90
N ASP A 231 -16.67 1.67 2.95
CA ASP A 231 -16.30 2.95 2.34
C ASP A 231 -15.67 2.81 0.94
N SER A 232 -15.81 3.85 0.12
CA SER A 232 -15.19 3.95 -1.21
C SER A 232 -14.27 5.17 -1.29
N LEU A 233 -12.96 4.94 -1.31
CA LEU A 233 -11.93 5.99 -1.30
C LEU A 233 -11.12 5.98 -2.60
N ASN A 234 -10.89 7.16 -3.17
CA ASN A 234 -9.98 7.36 -4.30
C ASN A 234 -9.05 8.54 -4.02
N GLY A 235 -7.74 8.31 -4.05
CA GLY A 235 -6.71 9.33 -3.83
C GLY A 235 -6.70 10.34 -4.98
N GLY A 236 -6.21 9.92 -6.15
CA GLY A 236 -6.25 10.74 -7.36
C GLY A 236 -4.86 10.93 -7.93
N ASP A 237 -4.47 12.17 -8.22
CA ASP A 237 -3.14 12.54 -8.67
C ASP A 237 -2.29 13.04 -7.49
N GLY A 238 -1.29 12.32 -7.02
CA GLY A 238 -0.39 12.73 -5.94
C GLY A 238 0.04 11.56 -5.08
N ASP A 239 0.96 11.76 -4.13
CA ASP A 239 1.38 10.68 -3.23
C ASP A 239 0.40 10.60 -2.02
N ASP A 240 -0.66 9.80 -2.16
CA ASP A 240 -1.81 9.81 -1.25
C ASP A 240 -1.69 8.82 -0.07
N THR A 241 -2.44 9.07 1.00
CA THR A 241 -2.60 8.16 2.15
C THR A 241 -4.07 7.86 2.44
N LEU A 242 -4.49 6.62 2.17
CA LEU A 242 -5.87 6.16 2.34
C LEU A 242 -5.97 5.12 3.48
N GLY A 243 -6.97 5.27 4.35
CA GLY A 243 -7.39 4.28 5.33
C GLY A 243 -8.88 3.98 5.20
N GLY A 244 -9.25 2.71 5.02
CA GLY A 244 -10.65 2.28 4.98
C GLY A 244 -11.29 2.37 6.35
N GLY A 245 -10.74 1.60 7.31
CA GLY A 245 -11.13 1.68 8.70
C GLY A 245 -11.86 0.41 9.13
N GLY A 246 -13.16 0.49 9.34
CA GLY A 246 -13.95 -0.66 9.77
C GLY A 246 -15.12 -0.94 8.87
N GLY A 247 -15.06 -2.03 8.12
CA GLY A 247 -16.09 -2.45 7.17
C GLY A 247 -15.41 -3.03 5.94
N ASP A 248 -16.19 -3.43 4.93
CA ASP A 248 -15.63 -3.99 3.70
C ASP A 248 -15.33 -2.84 2.71
N ASP A 249 -14.10 -2.35 2.70
CA ASP A 249 -13.72 -1.09 2.05
C ASP A 249 -13.18 -1.26 0.62
N SER A 250 -13.29 -0.22 -0.20
CA SER A 250 -12.71 -0.15 -1.55
C SER A 250 -11.82 1.09 -1.70
N LEU A 251 -10.51 0.88 -1.79
CA LEU A 251 -9.49 1.93 -1.87
C LEU A 251 -8.75 1.90 -3.21
N SER A 252 -8.53 3.07 -3.82
CA SER A 252 -7.71 3.24 -5.03
C SER A 252 -6.78 4.44 -4.90
N GLY A 253 -5.46 4.22 -5.07
CA GLY A 253 -4.43 5.27 -5.05
C GLY A 253 -4.47 6.13 -6.31
N SER A 254 -4.59 5.49 -7.47
CA SER A 254 -4.61 6.12 -8.81
C SER A 254 -3.21 6.49 -9.33
N TYR A 255 -2.75 7.73 -9.26
CA TYR A 255 -1.43 8.11 -9.76
C TYR A 255 -0.59 8.67 -8.63
N GLY A 256 0.50 8.01 -8.28
CA GLY A 256 1.28 8.42 -7.12
C GLY A 256 2.06 7.29 -6.50
N ASN A 257 2.86 7.60 -5.48
CA ASN A 257 3.41 6.57 -4.61
C ASN A 257 2.55 6.51 -3.34
N ASP A 258 1.51 5.71 -3.38
CA ASP A 258 0.41 5.79 -2.44
C ASP A 258 0.60 4.84 -1.25
N VAL A 259 -0.09 5.14 -0.14
CA VAL A 259 -0.17 4.28 1.04
C VAL A 259 -1.62 3.95 1.33
N LEU A 260 -2.02 2.71 1.09
CA LEU A 260 -3.38 2.22 1.30
C LEU A 260 -3.42 1.24 2.47
N ARG A 261 -4.43 1.38 3.34
CA ARG A 261 -4.67 0.48 4.48
C ARG A 261 -6.15 0.11 4.57
N GLY A 262 -6.49 -1.17 4.41
CA GLY A 262 -7.86 -1.66 4.56
C GLY A 262 -8.34 -1.56 6.01
N HIS A 263 -7.50 -2.03 6.93
CA HIS A 263 -7.74 -2.12 8.38
C HIS A 263 -8.56 -3.34 8.80
N SER A 264 -9.88 -3.26 8.91
CA SER A 264 -10.67 -4.41 9.36
C SER A 264 -11.90 -4.59 8.49
N GLY A 265 -12.11 -5.81 8.01
CA GLY A 265 -13.17 -6.14 7.07
C GLY A 265 -12.59 -6.84 5.85
N VAL A 266 -13.40 -7.06 4.83
CA VAL A 266 -12.96 -7.70 3.59
C VAL A 266 -12.69 -6.60 2.56
N ASP A 267 -11.44 -6.18 2.47
CA ASP A 267 -11.07 -4.96 1.76
C ASP A 267 -10.58 -5.24 0.33
N THR A 268 -10.81 -4.28 -0.56
CA THR A 268 -10.21 -4.25 -1.90
C THR A 268 -9.34 -3.01 -2.06
N LEU A 269 -8.04 -3.22 -2.23
CA LEU A 269 -7.05 -2.15 -2.39
C LEU A 269 -6.42 -2.21 -3.79
N ARG A 270 -6.24 -1.04 -4.39
CA ARG A 270 -5.61 -0.87 -5.71
C ARG A 270 -4.62 0.29 -5.68
N GLY A 271 -3.32 0.02 -5.84
CA GLY A 271 -2.29 1.06 -5.93
C GLY A 271 -2.44 1.87 -7.22
N ASP A 272 -2.65 1.16 -8.33
CA ASP A 272 -2.67 1.71 -9.70
C ASP A 272 -1.26 2.10 -10.15
N ALA A 273 -0.95 3.37 -10.40
CA ALA A 273 0.32 3.75 -11.03
C ALA A 273 1.26 4.46 -10.05
N GLY A 274 2.39 3.83 -9.74
CA GLY A 274 3.55 4.50 -9.17
C GLY A 274 4.42 3.59 -8.33
N ARG A 275 4.40 3.69 -7.00
CA ARG A 275 5.18 2.75 -6.17
C ARG A 275 4.58 2.68 -4.78
N ASP A 276 3.67 1.73 -4.64
CA ASP A 276 2.66 1.80 -3.62
C ASP A 276 2.96 0.87 -2.45
N LEU A 277 2.36 1.20 -1.31
CA LEU A 277 2.34 0.36 -0.12
C LEU A 277 0.89 0.02 0.22
N LEU A 278 0.52 -1.23 0.00
CA LEU A 278 -0.81 -1.75 0.31
C LEU A 278 -0.72 -2.69 1.51
N LEU A 279 -1.55 -2.42 2.52
CA LEU A 279 -1.73 -3.28 3.69
C LEU A 279 -3.21 -3.65 3.78
N GLY A 280 -3.54 -4.95 3.69
CA GLY A 280 -4.92 -5.45 3.82
C GLY A 280 -5.44 -5.19 5.23
N GLY A 281 -5.15 -6.08 6.17
CA GLY A 281 -5.49 -5.85 7.57
C GLY A 281 -5.99 -7.12 8.23
N GLU A 282 -7.14 -7.03 8.91
CA GLU A 282 -7.90 -8.17 9.38
C GLU A 282 -9.00 -8.48 8.37
N GLY A 283 -9.07 -9.72 7.86
CA GLY A 283 -10.05 -10.14 6.88
C GLY A 283 -9.41 -10.67 5.60
N ALA A 284 -10.22 -11.24 4.71
CA ALA A 284 -9.74 -11.93 3.51
C ALA A 284 -9.64 -10.95 2.34
N ASP A 285 -8.54 -10.21 2.26
CA ASP A 285 -8.43 -9.01 1.45
C ASP A 285 -7.99 -9.30 0.01
N THR A 286 -8.24 -8.35 -0.87
CA THR A 286 -7.76 -8.37 -2.26
C THR A 286 -6.94 -7.13 -2.57
N LEU A 287 -5.65 -7.30 -2.90
CA LEU A 287 -4.70 -6.22 -3.14
C LEU A 287 -4.14 -6.30 -4.58
N TYR A 288 -4.15 -5.17 -5.28
CA TYR A 288 -3.55 -5.00 -6.60
C TYR A 288 -2.52 -3.87 -6.56
N GLY A 289 -1.24 -4.17 -6.88
CA GLY A 289 -0.17 -3.17 -6.98
C GLY A 289 -0.42 -2.24 -8.16
N GLY A 290 -0.22 -2.77 -9.38
CA GLY A 290 -0.49 -2.07 -10.62
C GLY A 290 0.78 -1.82 -11.41
N GLU A 291 1.03 -0.59 -11.87
CA GLU A 291 2.28 -0.21 -12.50
C GLU A 291 3.26 0.31 -11.44
N GLY A 292 4.43 -0.33 -11.28
CA GLY A 292 5.49 0.14 -10.39
C GLY A 292 6.06 -0.91 -9.46
N ASP A 293 7.09 -0.55 -8.68
CA ASP A 293 7.79 -1.49 -7.78
C ASP A 293 7.11 -1.58 -6.39
N ASP A 294 5.99 -2.28 -6.28
CA ASP A 294 5.06 -2.18 -5.16
C ASP A 294 5.42 -3.05 -3.96
N ARG A 295 4.74 -2.78 -2.84
CA ARG A 295 4.79 -3.59 -1.62
C ARG A 295 3.39 -3.89 -1.12
N LEU A 296 3.02 -5.17 -1.17
CA LEU A 296 1.72 -5.66 -0.74
C LEU A 296 1.88 -6.58 0.47
N ARG A 297 0.98 -6.46 1.44
CA ARG A 297 0.93 -7.32 2.61
C ARG A 297 -0.52 -7.62 3.02
N GLY A 298 -0.91 -8.89 2.93
CA GLY A 298 -2.26 -9.37 3.31
C GLY A 298 -2.47 -9.36 4.83
N ASN A 299 -1.51 -9.96 5.56
CA ASN A 299 -1.42 -10.11 7.02
C ASN A 299 -1.99 -11.44 7.54
N ALA A 300 -3.23 -11.46 7.98
CA ALA A 300 -3.84 -12.66 8.54
C ALA A 300 -5.13 -12.92 7.77
N ASP A 301 -5.52 -14.19 7.67
CA ASP A 301 -6.64 -14.68 6.87
C ASP A 301 -6.27 -14.93 5.40
N ASP A 302 -7.21 -15.45 4.61
CA ASP A 302 -6.93 -16.00 3.27
C ASP A 302 -6.96 -14.88 2.21
N ASP A 303 -5.80 -14.31 1.88
CA ASP A 303 -5.69 -13.10 1.05
C ASP A 303 -5.38 -13.38 -0.43
N VAL A 304 -5.68 -12.42 -1.30
CA VAL A 304 -5.30 -12.43 -2.72
C VAL A 304 -4.50 -11.18 -3.08
N LEU A 305 -3.25 -11.35 -3.48
CA LEU A 305 -2.31 -10.27 -3.83
C LEU A 305 -1.83 -10.41 -5.28
N SER A 306 -1.83 -9.31 -6.04
CA SER A 306 -1.25 -9.21 -7.39
C SER A 306 -0.30 -8.02 -7.47
N GLY A 307 0.97 -8.24 -7.85
CA GLY A 307 1.95 -7.17 -8.10
C GLY A 307 1.67 -6.42 -9.40
N ASP A 308 1.35 -7.17 -10.46
CA ASP A 308 1.10 -6.71 -11.82
C ASP A 308 2.38 -6.33 -12.59
N GLU A 309 2.68 -5.06 -12.86
CA GLU A 309 3.88 -4.65 -13.62
C GLU A 309 4.94 -3.99 -12.71
N GLY A 310 6.09 -4.63 -12.47
CA GLY A 310 7.18 -4.01 -11.69
C GLY A 310 8.05 -5.03 -10.97
N ASP A 311 9.06 -4.57 -10.21
CA ASP A 311 9.83 -5.46 -9.32
C ASP A 311 9.18 -5.47 -7.91
N ASP A 312 8.17 -6.31 -7.73
CA ASP A 312 7.26 -6.27 -6.59
C ASP A 312 7.70 -7.07 -5.36
N ARG A 313 7.09 -6.75 -4.21
CA ARG A 313 7.22 -7.53 -2.97
C ARG A 313 5.87 -7.82 -2.37
N LEU A 314 5.49 -9.11 -2.40
CA LEU A 314 4.24 -9.60 -1.87
C LEU A 314 4.48 -10.47 -0.63
N GLY A 315 3.66 -10.28 0.41
CA GLY A 315 3.65 -11.11 1.61
C GLY A 315 2.22 -11.47 2.03
N GLY A 316 1.88 -12.76 2.06
CA GLY A 316 0.59 -13.24 2.60
C GLY A 316 0.56 -13.21 4.13
N ASP A 317 1.70 -13.58 4.75
CA ASP A 317 1.94 -13.77 6.18
C ASP A 317 1.25 -14.98 6.81
N GLY A 318 -0.07 -15.01 6.98
CA GLY A 318 -0.72 -16.13 7.67
C GLY A 318 -2.14 -16.38 7.20
N GLY A 319 -2.40 -17.52 6.61
CA GLY A 319 -3.67 -17.77 5.92
C GLY A 319 -3.45 -18.77 4.81
N HIS A 320 -4.44 -18.99 3.97
CA HIS A 320 -4.28 -19.70 2.70
C HIS A 320 -4.25 -18.68 1.56
N ASP A 321 -3.06 -18.15 1.29
CA ASP A 321 -2.92 -16.96 0.46
C ASP A 321 -2.69 -17.30 -1.01
N LYS A 322 -3.11 -16.39 -1.91
CA LYS A 322 -2.79 -16.45 -3.35
C LYS A 322 -1.99 -15.21 -3.74
N LEU A 323 -0.76 -15.42 -4.20
CA LEU A 323 0.15 -14.35 -4.61
C LEU A 323 0.50 -14.50 -6.09
N TYR A 324 0.36 -13.41 -6.84
CA TYR A 324 0.74 -13.29 -8.25
C TYR A 324 1.78 -12.17 -8.39
N GLY A 325 2.99 -12.48 -8.86
CA GLY A 325 4.03 -11.48 -9.14
C GLY A 325 3.63 -10.62 -10.33
N GLY A 326 3.57 -11.25 -11.50
CA GLY A 326 3.15 -10.59 -12.73
C GLY A 326 4.32 -10.48 -13.70
N SER A 327 4.74 -9.27 -14.03
CA SER A 327 5.93 -9.05 -14.86
C SER A 327 6.96 -8.21 -14.14
N GLY A 328 8.22 -8.63 -14.19
CA GLY A 328 9.32 -7.99 -13.49
C GLY A 328 9.96 -8.98 -12.53
N LYS A 329 10.87 -8.55 -11.67
CA LYS A 329 11.61 -9.46 -10.78
C LYS A 329 11.05 -9.43 -9.39
N ASP A 330 10.08 -10.30 -9.16
CA ASP A 330 9.24 -10.28 -8.00
C ASP A 330 9.82 -11.08 -6.84
N ARG A 331 9.35 -10.74 -5.65
CA ARG A 331 9.63 -11.48 -4.43
C ARG A 331 8.33 -11.76 -3.69
N LEU A 332 7.90 -13.01 -3.74
CA LEU A 332 6.70 -13.50 -3.07
C LEU A 332 7.08 -14.28 -1.81
N THR A 333 6.30 -14.12 -0.75
CA THR A 333 6.41 -14.92 0.47
C THR A 333 5.00 -15.26 0.96
N GLY A 334 4.64 -16.54 0.97
CA GLY A 334 3.33 -17.02 1.45
C GLY A 334 3.21 -16.77 2.95
N GLY A 335 3.99 -17.48 3.74
CA GLY A 335 4.08 -17.27 5.18
C GLY A 335 3.75 -18.53 5.95
N GLY A 336 2.58 -18.59 6.57
CA GLY A 336 2.09 -19.77 7.25
C GLY A 336 0.71 -20.15 6.74
N GLY A 337 0.50 -21.42 6.47
CA GLY A 337 -0.71 -21.95 5.86
C GLY A 337 -0.38 -22.63 4.54
N ALA A 338 -1.39 -22.94 3.73
CA ALA A 338 -1.15 -23.62 2.46
C ALA A 338 -1.40 -22.63 1.34
N ASP A 339 -0.32 -22.07 0.81
CA ASP A 339 -0.31 -20.90 -0.05
C ASP A 339 -0.11 -21.28 -1.52
N GLU A 340 -0.62 -20.45 -2.44
CA GLU A 340 -0.37 -20.56 -3.87
C GLU A 340 0.40 -19.32 -4.36
N LEU A 341 1.62 -19.52 -4.87
CA LEU A 341 2.49 -18.45 -5.36
C LEU A 341 2.80 -18.65 -6.84
N TYR A 342 2.63 -17.60 -7.64
CA TYR A 342 2.92 -17.58 -9.07
C TYR A 342 3.85 -16.40 -9.38
N GLY A 343 5.06 -16.67 -9.89
CA GLY A 343 6.05 -15.64 -10.25
C GLY A 343 5.58 -14.83 -11.45
N GLY A 344 5.50 -15.49 -12.61
CA GLY A 344 4.96 -14.89 -13.83
C GLY A 344 6.04 -14.78 -14.90
N TYR A 345 6.48 -13.56 -15.20
CA TYR A 345 7.52 -13.29 -16.18
C TYR A 345 8.77 -12.73 -15.53
N ASP A 346 9.93 -13.06 -16.10
CA ASP A 346 11.26 -12.67 -15.60
C ASP A 346 11.67 -13.48 -14.35
N GLY A 347 12.87 -13.24 -13.83
CA GLY A 347 13.47 -14.11 -12.82
C GLY A 347 13.07 -13.74 -11.38
N ASP A 348 12.20 -14.56 -10.79
CA ASP A 348 11.50 -14.34 -9.54
C ASP A 348 12.08 -15.09 -8.34
N LYS A 349 11.59 -14.71 -7.16
CA LYS A 349 11.89 -15.40 -5.89
C LYS A 349 10.63 -15.70 -5.12
N LEU A 350 10.29 -16.98 -5.04
CA LEU A 350 9.12 -17.47 -4.33
C LEU A 350 9.56 -18.22 -3.07
N ARG A 351 8.84 -17.99 -1.97
CA ARG A 351 9.02 -18.73 -0.72
C ARG A 351 7.66 -19.07 -0.12
N GLY A 352 7.32 -20.36 -0.05
CA GLY A 352 6.05 -20.83 0.54
C GLY A 352 5.99 -20.48 2.01
N GLY A 353 6.87 -21.06 2.82
CA GLY A 353 7.03 -20.72 4.22
C GLY A 353 6.78 -21.94 5.09
N GLY A 354 5.57 -22.11 5.61
CA GLY A 354 5.22 -23.31 6.36
C GLY A 354 3.78 -23.71 6.14
N GLY A 355 3.53 -25.00 5.95
CA GLY A 355 2.32 -25.59 5.44
C GLY A 355 2.61 -26.24 4.08
N GLY A 356 1.59 -26.73 3.38
CA GLY A 356 1.80 -27.44 2.11
C GLY A 356 1.50 -26.52 0.95
N ASP A 357 2.54 -25.91 0.40
CA ASP A 357 2.47 -24.79 -0.53
C ASP A 357 2.55 -25.25 -1.99
N THR A 358 2.02 -24.43 -2.90
CA THR A 358 2.15 -24.60 -4.35
C THR A 358 2.84 -23.39 -4.95
N LEU A 359 4.02 -23.58 -5.54
CA LEU A 359 4.83 -22.51 -6.12
C LEU A 359 5.05 -22.78 -7.61
N ALA A 360 4.83 -21.77 -8.46
CA ALA A 360 5.14 -21.81 -9.89
C ALA A 360 5.98 -20.59 -10.30
N GLY A 361 7.17 -20.81 -10.88
CA GLY A 361 8.04 -19.76 -11.39
C GLY A 361 7.49 -19.14 -12.69
N SER A 362 7.11 -20.02 -13.62
CA SER A 362 6.60 -19.69 -14.95
C SER A 362 7.68 -19.37 -15.99
N TYR A 363 7.93 -18.11 -16.31
CA TYR A 363 8.93 -17.77 -17.33
C TYR A 363 10.10 -17.04 -16.70
N GLY A 364 11.30 -17.58 -16.85
CA GLY A 364 12.51 -16.90 -16.42
C GLY A 364 13.32 -17.79 -15.50
N ASN A 365 14.46 -17.26 -15.03
CA ASN A 365 15.34 -18.02 -14.15
C ASN A 365 14.94 -17.81 -12.69
N ASP A 366 14.09 -18.69 -12.18
CA ASP A 366 13.39 -18.53 -10.91
C ASP A 366 14.09 -19.22 -9.75
N LYS A 367 13.71 -18.78 -8.54
CA LYS A 367 14.15 -19.39 -7.28
C LYS A 367 12.97 -19.66 -6.38
N LEU A 368 12.67 -20.95 -6.21
CA LEU A 368 11.56 -21.43 -5.40
C LEU A 368 12.08 -22.14 -4.14
N SER A 369 11.44 -21.90 -3.00
CA SER A 369 11.69 -22.58 -1.73
C SER A 369 10.35 -22.88 -1.07
N GLY A 370 10.02 -24.16 -0.90
CA GLY A 370 8.78 -24.62 -0.27
C GLY A 370 8.76 -24.24 1.20
N GLY A 371 9.73 -24.76 1.95
CA GLY A 371 10.03 -24.33 3.31
C GLY A 371 9.76 -25.40 4.33
N GLY A 372 8.50 -25.65 4.69
CA GLY A 372 8.20 -26.66 5.69
C GLY A 372 6.79 -27.19 5.57
N GLY A 373 6.63 -28.47 5.31
CA GLY A 373 5.37 -29.10 4.93
C GLY A 373 5.56 -29.80 3.59
N ASP A 374 4.51 -30.44 3.08
CA ASP A 374 4.62 -31.22 1.85
C ASP A 374 4.29 -30.30 0.66
N ASP A 375 5.32 -29.79 -0.02
CA ASP A 375 5.21 -28.71 -1.00
C ASP A 375 5.19 -29.22 -2.46
N SER A 376 4.66 -28.41 -3.38
CA SER A 376 4.67 -28.64 -4.83
C SER A 376 5.27 -27.45 -5.56
N LEU A 377 6.45 -27.65 -6.15
CA LEU A 377 7.23 -26.61 -6.83
C LEU A 377 7.34 -26.91 -8.33
N TYR A 378 7.08 -25.90 -9.15
CA TYR A 378 7.14 -25.94 -10.61
C TYR A 378 8.05 -24.80 -11.11
N GLY A 379 9.18 -25.13 -11.74
CA GLY A 379 10.03 -24.14 -12.42
C GLY A 379 9.35 -23.61 -13.68
N GLU A 380 8.95 -24.54 -14.54
CA GLU A 380 8.33 -24.33 -15.86
C GLU A 380 9.34 -24.03 -16.98
N ASP A 381 9.51 -22.78 -17.44
CA ASP A 381 10.40 -22.44 -18.57
C ASP A 381 11.67 -21.72 -18.08
N ASP A 382 12.82 -22.03 -18.70
CA ASP A 382 14.18 -21.50 -18.44
C ASP A 382 14.91 -22.20 -17.27
N ASP A 383 16.15 -21.76 -16.93
CA ASP A 383 16.99 -22.48 -15.96
C ASP A 383 16.67 -22.07 -14.51
N ASP A 384 16.04 -22.98 -13.76
CA ASP A 384 15.49 -22.71 -12.43
C ASP A 384 16.27 -23.30 -11.26
N THR A 385 15.99 -22.79 -10.05
CA THR A 385 16.46 -23.38 -8.80
C THR A 385 15.31 -23.62 -7.83
N LEU A 386 15.00 -24.88 -7.57
CA LEU A 386 13.93 -25.32 -6.69
C LEU A 386 14.50 -25.97 -5.42
N ARG A 387 13.89 -25.66 -4.27
CA ARG A 387 14.17 -26.33 -3.01
C ARG A 387 12.89 -26.70 -2.26
N GLY A 388 12.71 -27.97 -1.91
CA GLY A 388 11.60 -28.43 -1.07
C GLY A 388 11.76 -27.98 0.39
N ASP A 389 12.98 -28.14 0.92
CA ASP A 389 13.39 -27.89 2.30
C ASP A 389 12.98 -29.01 3.27
N ALA A 390 11.80 -29.00 3.87
CA ALA A 390 11.44 -30.02 4.88
C ALA A 390 10.00 -30.50 4.69
N GLY A 391 9.80 -31.81 4.57
CA GLY A 391 8.51 -32.42 4.24
C GLY A 391 8.67 -33.36 3.05
N ASP A 392 7.60 -34.04 2.67
CA ASP A 392 7.64 -34.95 1.52
C ASP A 392 7.28 -34.17 0.23
N ASP A 393 8.28 -33.61 -0.45
CA ASP A 393 8.08 -32.58 -1.47
C ASP A 393 7.97 -33.12 -2.90
N GLN A 394 7.34 -32.34 -3.78
CA GLN A 394 7.28 -32.60 -5.22
C GLN A 394 7.88 -31.44 -6.01
N LEU A 395 8.98 -31.69 -6.71
CA LEU A 395 9.69 -30.69 -7.50
C LEU A 395 9.68 -31.06 -8.99
N PHE A 396 9.31 -30.10 -9.83
CA PHE A 396 9.30 -30.23 -11.29
C PHE A 396 10.12 -29.09 -11.89
N GLY A 397 11.25 -29.41 -12.54
CA GLY A 397 12.12 -28.43 -13.23
C GLY A 397 11.39 -27.82 -14.42
N GLY A 398 11.23 -28.60 -15.49
CA GLY A 398 10.50 -28.18 -16.67
C GLY A 398 11.40 -28.13 -17.90
N TYR A 399 11.45 -27.01 -18.60
CA TYR A 399 12.34 -26.78 -19.73
C TYR A 399 13.53 -25.93 -19.29
N GLY A 400 14.74 -26.48 -19.26
CA GLY A 400 15.87 -25.70 -18.81
C GLY A 400 16.99 -26.58 -18.27
N GLN A 401 18.05 -25.96 -17.78
CA GLN A 401 19.05 -26.65 -16.98
C GLN A 401 18.78 -26.37 -15.50
N ASP A 402 17.97 -27.22 -14.89
CA ASP A 402 17.41 -26.95 -13.59
C ASP A 402 18.25 -27.51 -12.46
N ARG A 403 18.14 -26.88 -11.29
CA ARG A 403 18.68 -27.38 -10.03
C ARG A 403 17.56 -27.64 -9.04
N LEU A 404 17.35 -28.90 -8.70
CA LEU A 404 16.35 -29.33 -7.73
C LEU A 404 17.03 -29.89 -6.47
N GLU A 405 16.57 -29.47 -5.29
CA GLU A 405 17.02 -29.95 -3.98
C GLU A 405 15.78 -30.31 -3.13
N GLY A 406 15.56 -31.60 -2.83
CA GLY A 406 14.43 -32.07 -2.04
C GLY A 406 14.53 -31.57 -0.60
N GLY A 407 15.42 -32.16 0.19
CA GLY A 407 15.74 -31.69 1.54
C GLY A 407 15.59 -32.79 2.57
N ASP A 408 14.85 -32.54 3.64
CA ASP A 408 14.49 -33.55 4.64
C ASP A 408 13.09 -34.11 4.31
N GLY A 409 12.94 -35.40 4.04
CA GLY A 409 11.65 -36.05 3.75
C GLY A 409 11.75 -37.01 2.57
N ASP A 410 10.67 -37.73 2.26
CA ASP A 410 10.65 -38.66 1.13
C ASP A 410 10.22 -37.91 -0.16
N ASP A 411 11.19 -37.39 -0.90
CA ASP A 411 10.94 -36.41 -1.96
C ASP A 411 10.74 -37.01 -3.35
N ARG A 412 10.08 -36.27 -4.25
CA ARG A 412 9.97 -36.60 -5.68
C ARG A 412 10.48 -35.46 -6.55
N LEU A 413 11.60 -35.70 -7.25
CA LEU A 413 12.26 -34.71 -8.10
C LEU A 413 12.18 -35.14 -9.57
N PHE A 414 11.64 -34.26 -10.41
CA PHE A 414 11.52 -34.45 -11.86
C PHE A 414 12.21 -33.31 -12.60
N GLY A 415 13.39 -33.54 -13.17
CA GLY A 415 14.12 -32.54 -13.96
C GLY A 415 13.38 -32.14 -15.24
N GLN A 416 12.91 -33.15 -15.99
CA GLN A 416 12.20 -33.03 -17.26
C GLN A 416 13.12 -32.76 -18.46
N ASP A 417 13.04 -31.64 -19.15
CA ASP A 417 13.77 -31.40 -20.41
C ASP A 417 15.01 -30.53 -20.15
N GLY A 418 16.21 -31.10 -20.28
CA GLY A 418 17.49 -30.40 -20.25
C GLY A 418 18.54 -31.10 -19.40
N ASP A 419 19.67 -30.44 -19.15
CA ASP A 419 20.79 -31.06 -18.42
C ASP A 419 20.69 -30.66 -16.93
N ASP A 420 19.95 -31.45 -16.15
CA ASP A 420 19.53 -31.07 -14.79
C ASP A 420 20.46 -31.59 -13.69
N ILE A 421 20.37 -30.97 -12.51
CA ILE A 421 21.04 -31.42 -11.29
C ILE A 421 20.02 -31.63 -10.17
N LEU A 422 19.84 -32.88 -9.74
CA LEU A 422 18.89 -33.28 -8.72
C LEU A 422 19.63 -33.78 -7.46
N PHE A 423 19.24 -33.24 -6.29
CA PHE A 423 19.68 -33.66 -4.97
C PHE A 423 18.45 -34.09 -4.15
N GLY A 424 18.34 -35.37 -3.79
CA GLY A 424 17.25 -35.87 -2.95
C GLY A 424 17.33 -35.30 -1.54
N GLY A 425 18.42 -35.59 -0.83
CA GLY A 425 18.67 -35.10 0.51
C GLY A 425 18.65 -36.23 1.52
N ALA A 426 17.75 -36.17 2.50
CA ALA A 426 17.57 -37.18 3.52
C ALA A 426 16.15 -37.72 3.49
N GLY A 427 15.99 -39.02 3.31
CA GLY A 427 14.71 -39.69 3.11
C GLY A 427 14.82 -40.69 1.96
N ASP A 428 13.74 -41.41 1.68
CA ASP A 428 13.69 -42.38 0.58
C ASP A 428 13.19 -41.68 -0.71
N ASP A 429 14.10 -41.14 -1.51
CA ASP A 429 13.77 -40.20 -2.59
C ASP A 429 13.49 -40.88 -3.95
N GLU A 430 12.63 -40.28 -4.78
CA GLU A 430 12.46 -40.61 -6.21
C GLU A 430 13.02 -39.50 -7.11
N LEU A 431 14.10 -39.80 -7.84
CA LEU A 431 14.75 -38.88 -8.76
C LEU A 431 14.59 -39.33 -10.22
N ASP A 432 14.03 -38.46 -11.05
CA ASP A 432 13.84 -38.64 -12.48
C ASP A 432 14.41 -37.43 -13.24
N GLY A 433 15.60 -37.59 -13.84
CA GLY A 433 16.25 -36.52 -14.60
C GLY A 433 15.57 -36.20 -15.94
N GLY A 434 14.65 -37.04 -16.44
CA GLY A 434 14.02 -36.80 -17.74
C GLY A 434 14.96 -36.94 -18.94
N ALA A 435 14.98 -35.97 -19.86
CA ALA A 435 15.75 -35.99 -21.09
C ALA A 435 16.92 -35.01 -21.01
N GLY A 436 18.13 -35.46 -21.35
CA GLY A 436 19.34 -34.64 -21.26
C GLY A 436 20.42 -35.32 -20.42
N ASP A 437 21.58 -34.70 -20.27
CA ASP A 437 22.71 -35.28 -19.57
C ASP A 437 22.68 -34.88 -18.08
N ASN A 438 21.96 -35.66 -17.26
CA ASN A 438 21.62 -35.26 -15.90
C ASN A 438 22.65 -35.67 -14.85
N ARG A 439 22.61 -35.01 -13.69
CA ARG A 439 23.39 -35.35 -12.49
C ARG A 439 22.46 -35.59 -11.31
N LEU A 440 22.45 -36.83 -10.81
CA LEU A 440 21.53 -37.26 -9.76
C LEU A 440 22.30 -37.73 -8.52
N ILE A 441 21.93 -37.18 -7.37
CA ILE A 441 22.46 -37.52 -6.04
C ILE A 441 21.23 -37.70 -5.14
N GLY A 442 20.92 -38.92 -4.72
CA GLY A 442 19.80 -39.18 -3.81
C GLY A 442 20.17 -38.69 -2.42
N GLY A 443 20.98 -39.45 -1.69
CA GLY A 443 21.60 -38.98 -0.46
C GLY A 443 21.43 -40.00 0.65
N ALA A 444 20.84 -39.59 1.77
CA ALA A 444 20.67 -40.45 2.93
C ALA A 444 19.29 -41.13 2.88
N GLY A 445 19.24 -42.39 2.51
CA GLY A 445 18.01 -43.18 2.51
C GLY A 445 18.06 -44.22 1.39
N ASP A 446 16.97 -44.94 1.18
CA ASP A 446 16.86 -45.94 0.13
C ASP A 446 16.29 -45.29 -1.15
N ASP A 447 17.16 -44.78 -2.02
CA ASP A 447 16.76 -43.90 -3.13
C ASP A 447 16.41 -44.66 -4.42
N THR A 448 15.49 -44.10 -5.22
CA THR A 448 15.13 -44.59 -6.55
C THR A 448 15.45 -43.59 -7.66
N TYR A 449 16.26 -44.02 -8.62
CA TYR A 449 16.67 -43.22 -9.77
C TYR A 449 16.06 -43.74 -11.08
N ARG A 450 15.77 -42.83 -12.01
CA ARG A 450 15.40 -43.12 -13.40
C ARG A 450 16.36 -42.43 -14.35
N ALA A 451 17.07 -43.21 -15.16
CA ALA A 451 18.02 -42.69 -16.14
C ALA A 451 17.32 -42.01 -17.32
N ASN A 452 16.35 -42.69 -17.93
CA ASN A 452 15.66 -42.22 -19.14
C ASN A 452 16.64 -41.99 -20.31
N ILE A 453 16.62 -40.83 -20.98
CA ILE A 453 17.36 -40.57 -22.23
C ILE A 453 18.45 -39.54 -21.96
N GLY A 454 19.70 -39.91 -22.18
CA GLY A 454 20.82 -39.01 -21.96
C GLY A 454 22.08 -39.77 -21.60
N ALA A 455 23.14 -39.03 -21.27
CA ALA A 455 24.34 -39.54 -20.63
C ALA A 455 24.36 -39.16 -19.15
N ASP A 456 23.56 -39.85 -18.33
CA ASP A 456 23.36 -39.44 -16.93
C ASP A 456 24.49 -39.86 -15.99
N ALA A 457 24.70 -39.07 -14.94
CA ALA A 457 25.65 -39.34 -13.88
C ALA A 457 24.94 -39.55 -12.53
N PHE A 458 25.05 -40.77 -12.00
CA PHE A 458 24.54 -41.13 -10.66
C PHE A 458 25.69 -41.09 -9.66
N LEU A 459 25.69 -40.14 -8.73
CA LEU A 459 26.77 -39.95 -7.77
C LEU A 459 26.40 -40.49 -6.39
N PHE A 460 27.29 -41.30 -5.83
CA PHE A 460 27.16 -41.86 -4.49
C PHE A 460 28.25 -41.31 -3.58
N GLU A 461 27.82 -40.62 -2.51
CA GLU A 461 28.69 -39.96 -1.54
C GLU A 461 28.89 -40.79 -0.27
N LYS A 462 30.03 -40.59 0.41
CA LYS A 462 30.40 -41.44 1.55
C LYS A 462 29.56 -41.19 2.81
N ALA A 463 29.01 -39.97 2.96
CA ALA A 463 28.43 -39.49 4.21
C ALA A 463 26.97 -39.91 4.44
N ALA A 464 26.30 -40.39 3.40
CA ALA A 464 24.85 -40.58 3.34
C ALA A 464 24.55 -41.68 2.33
N PHE A 465 24.14 -42.87 2.78
CA PHE A 465 23.76 -43.97 1.90
C PHE A 465 22.68 -44.85 2.55
N GLY A 466 21.81 -45.42 1.71
CA GLY A 466 20.98 -46.58 1.99
C GLY A 466 21.16 -47.68 0.93
N ASP A 467 20.10 -48.42 0.65
CA ASP A 467 20.02 -49.44 -0.40
C ASP A 467 19.28 -48.87 -1.63
N ASP A 468 20.05 -48.35 -2.58
CA ASP A 468 19.56 -47.59 -3.72
C ASP A 468 19.19 -48.44 -4.94
N TYR A 469 18.41 -47.86 -5.83
CA TYR A 469 17.89 -48.52 -7.02
C TYR A 469 17.89 -47.62 -8.27
N ILE A 470 18.64 -48.03 -9.31
CA ILE A 470 18.63 -47.34 -10.62
C ILE A 470 17.84 -48.16 -11.64
N LYS A 471 16.80 -47.55 -12.20
CA LYS A 471 15.98 -48.13 -13.25
C LYS A 471 16.43 -47.63 -14.62
N GLY A 472 16.73 -48.57 -15.52
CA GLY A 472 16.94 -48.27 -16.93
C GLY A 472 18.36 -47.86 -17.33
N PHE A 473 19.34 -48.01 -16.43
CA PHE A 473 20.76 -47.67 -16.68
C PHE A 473 21.29 -48.24 -18.02
N ASN A 474 21.83 -47.39 -18.88
CA ASN A 474 22.40 -47.75 -20.16
C ASN A 474 23.76 -47.07 -20.41
N GLY A 475 24.84 -47.74 -20.02
CA GLY A 475 26.20 -47.24 -20.25
C GLY A 475 26.57 -47.05 -21.73
N ALA A 476 25.79 -47.61 -22.68
CA ALA A 476 25.98 -47.40 -24.11
C ALA A 476 25.48 -46.01 -24.59
N ASP A 477 24.53 -45.41 -23.88
CA ASP A 477 24.02 -44.07 -24.19
C ASP A 477 24.86 -43.00 -23.50
N GLY A 478 25.51 -43.35 -22.39
CA GLY A 478 26.53 -42.51 -21.77
C GLY A 478 26.56 -42.60 -20.25
N ASP A 479 25.57 -43.26 -19.66
CA ASP A 479 25.36 -43.31 -18.21
C ASP A 479 26.60 -43.75 -17.44
N ARG A 480 26.83 -43.11 -16.29
CA ARG A 480 27.95 -43.38 -15.39
C ARG A 480 27.49 -43.47 -13.95
N ILE A 481 28.10 -44.40 -13.22
CA ILE A 481 28.05 -44.44 -11.76
C ILE A 481 29.32 -43.79 -11.25
N LEU A 482 29.18 -42.68 -10.54
CA LEU A 482 30.29 -41.94 -9.94
C LEU A 482 30.35 -42.28 -8.45
N LEU A 483 31.53 -42.63 -7.97
CA LEU A 483 31.78 -42.95 -6.56
C LEU A 483 32.75 -41.93 -5.97
N ASP A 484 32.39 -41.35 -4.84
CA ASP A 484 33.23 -40.40 -4.10
C ASP A 484 34.55 -41.04 -3.61
N GLU A 485 35.54 -40.19 -3.28
CA GLU A 485 36.86 -40.64 -2.84
C GLU A 485 36.74 -41.53 -1.58
N GLY A 486 37.43 -42.69 -1.61
CA GLY A 486 37.44 -43.63 -0.50
C GLY A 486 36.25 -44.61 -0.49
N ILE A 487 35.46 -44.65 -1.56
CA ILE A 487 34.46 -45.70 -1.81
C ILE A 487 35.05 -46.78 -2.73
N GLY A 488 35.08 -48.02 -2.25
CA GLY A 488 35.35 -49.22 -3.02
C GLY A 488 34.07 -49.97 -3.34
N TYR A 489 34.07 -50.80 -4.40
CA TYR A 489 32.88 -51.55 -4.80
C TYR A 489 33.18 -53.02 -5.11
N SER A 490 32.13 -53.84 -5.03
CA SER A 490 32.11 -55.20 -5.59
C SER A 490 30.82 -55.44 -6.37
N ILE A 491 30.90 -56.17 -7.48
CA ILE A 491 29.75 -56.40 -8.37
C ILE A 491 29.24 -57.84 -8.16
N GLY A 492 27.96 -57.94 -7.82
CA GLY A 492 27.21 -59.19 -7.70
C GLY A 492 26.02 -59.24 -8.68
N ILE A 493 25.41 -60.42 -8.79
CA ILE A 493 24.16 -60.61 -9.52
C ILE A 493 23.16 -61.27 -8.57
N ASN A 494 22.06 -60.58 -8.29
CA ASN A 494 20.93 -61.15 -7.57
C ASN A 494 19.99 -61.84 -8.57
N THR A 495 19.75 -63.15 -8.37
CA THR A 495 18.86 -63.96 -9.22
C THR A 495 17.58 -64.40 -8.48
N ALA A 496 17.37 -63.92 -7.25
CA ALA A 496 16.26 -64.34 -6.40
C ALA A 496 14.89 -63.78 -6.85
N THR A 497 14.89 -62.66 -7.57
CA THR A 497 13.69 -61.91 -8.02
C THR A 497 13.16 -62.34 -9.40
N GLY A 498 13.78 -63.36 -10.02
CA GLY A 498 13.38 -63.90 -11.34
C GLY A 498 13.98 -63.17 -12.55
N THR A 499 14.20 -61.85 -12.45
CA THR A 499 15.03 -61.07 -13.38
C THR A 499 16.40 -60.85 -12.73
N PRO A 500 17.52 -61.24 -13.36
CA PRO A 500 18.85 -60.94 -12.81
C PRO A 500 19.03 -59.43 -12.63
N THR A 501 19.27 -59.01 -11.39
CA THR A 501 19.57 -57.62 -11.01
C THR A 501 21.07 -57.52 -10.74
N THR A 502 21.76 -56.58 -11.38
CA THR A 502 23.16 -56.27 -11.01
C THR A 502 23.12 -55.54 -9.68
N VAL A 503 23.93 -55.96 -8.72
CA VAL A 503 24.01 -55.31 -7.41
C VAL A 503 25.45 -54.89 -7.16
N LEU A 504 25.67 -53.61 -6.96
CA LEU A 504 26.94 -53.07 -6.48
C LEU A 504 26.86 -53.05 -4.95
N THR A 505 27.82 -53.67 -4.28
CA THR A 505 28.02 -53.47 -2.84
C THR A 505 29.14 -52.47 -2.65
N LEU A 506 28.83 -51.32 -2.06
CA LEU A 506 29.77 -50.25 -1.79
C LEU A 506 30.39 -50.44 -0.41
N SER A 507 31.64 -49.99 -0.24
CA SER A 507 32.39 -50.19 1.00
C SER A 507 33.42 -49.10 1.20
N ASP A 508 33.65 -48.72 2.45
CA ASP A 508 34.68 -47.75 2.82
C ASP A 508 36.08 -48.39 2.64
N THR A 509 36.96 -47.75 1.88
CA THR A 509 38.28 -48.32 1.56
C THR A 509 39.23 -48.42 2.74
N ASP A 510 39.01 -47.63 3.80
CA ASP A 510 39.89 -47.57 4.97
C ASP A 510 39.54 -48.63 6.01
N SER A 511 38.25 -48.83 6.24
CA SER A 511 37.68 -49.69 7.28
C SER A 511 37.15 -51.02 6.74
N GLY A 512 36.81 -51.07 5.44
CA GLY A 512 36.12 -52.21 4.81
C GLY A 512 34.66 -52.37 5.24
N ALA A 513 34.10 -51.38 5.94
CA ALA A 513 32.69 -51.38 6.31
C ALA A 513 31.82 -51.27 5.04
N VAL A 514 30.72 -52.03 4.99
CA VAL A 514 29.75 -51.93 3.90
C VAL A 514 29.01 -50.60 4.03
N LEU A 515 29.00 -49.87 2.92
CA LEU A 515 28.34 -48.58 2.76
C LEU A 515 27.02 -48.75 1.97
N GLY A 516 26.27 -49.84 2.10
CA GLY A 516 25.03 -50.02 1.34
C GLY A 516 25.21 -50.62 -0.06
N THR A 517 24.12 -50.64 -0.82
CA THR A 517 24.06 -51.30 -2.13
C THR A 517 23.36 -50.46 -3.19
N VAL A 518 23.73 -50.67 -4.46
CA VAL A 518 23.04 -50.07 -5.61
C VAL A 518 22.56 -51.19 -6.51
N SER A 519 21.26 -51.28 -6.72
CA SER A 519 20.62 -52.29 -7.57
C SER A 519 20.25 -51.71 -8.94
N LEU A 520 20.64 -52.39 -10.02
CA LEU A 520 20.36 -52.00 -11.40
C LEU A 520 19.46 -53.03 -12.09
N THR A 521 18.37 -52.58 -12.73
CA THR A 521 17.53 -53.46 -13.57
C THR A 521 17.44 -53.01 -15.02
N ALA A 522 17.17 -53.98 -15.90
CA ALA A 522 17.00 -53.76 -17.34
C ALA A 522 18.17 -53.01 -17.99
N SER A 523 19.38 -53.20 -17.45
CA SER A 523 20.53 -52.35 -17.71
C SER A 523 21.52 -52.92 -18.73
N LEU A 524 22.10 -52.05 -19.56
CA LEU A 524 23.34 -52.34 -20.29
C LEU A 524 24.50 -51.77 -19.46
N PHE A 525 25.15 -52.63 -18.67
CA PHE A 525 26.15 -52.23 -17.69
C PHE A 525 27.50 -52.94 -17.93
N ALA A 526 28.58 -52.16 -17.91
CA ALA A 526 29.96 -52.63 -17.89
C ALA A 526 30.73 -51.99 -16.73
N SER A 527 31.77 -52.67 -16.24
CA SER A 527 32.61 -52.13 -15.16
C SER A 527 33.35 -50.84 -15.54
N SER A 528 33.45 -50.52 -16.83
CA SER A 528 33.98 -49.24 -17.33
C SER A 528 33.09 -48.05 -17.05
N ASP A 529 31.83 -48.31 -16.71
CA ASP A 529 30.81 -47.27 -16.51
C ASP A 529 30.83 -46.77 -15.05
N ILE A 530 31.61 -47.43 -14.17
CA ILE A 530 31.92 -46.96 -12.82
C ILE A 530 33.19 -46.10 -12.85
N VAL A 531 33.11 -44.90 -12.28
CA VAL A 531 34.22 -43.96 -12.13
C VAL A 531 34.44 -43.67 -10.64
N THR A 532 35.69 -43.81 -10.17
CA THR A 532 36.06 -43.69 -8.74
C THR A 532 36.92 -42.44 -8.44
N ASP A 533 36.89 -41.44 -9.32
CA ASP A 533 37.59 -40.16 -9.17
C ASP A 533 36.71 -39.03 -9.74
N PRO A 534 35.86 -38.41 -8.91
CA PRO A 534 34.82 -37.48 -9.38
C PRO A 534 35.37 -36.13 -9.86
N LEU A 535 36.62 -35.77 -9.52
CA LEU A 535 37.26 -34.54 -10.00
C LEU A 535 37.50 -34.52 -11.53
N ALA A 536 37.29 -35.64 -12.21
CA ALA A 536 37.39 -35.73 -13.66
C ALA A 536 36.10 -35.33 -14.41
N PHE A 537 34.98 -35.13 -13.70
CA PHE A 537 33.65 -34.88 -14.29
C PHE A 537 32.88 -33.68 -13.68
N LEU A 538 33.44 -32.99 -12.67
CA LEU A 538 33.14 -31.59 -12.34
C LEU A 538 33.80 -30.64 -13.35
#